data_AF-A0A918YJL9-F1
#
_entry.id   AF-A0A918YJL9-F1
#
_cell.length_a   1.000
_cell.length_b   1.000
_cell.length_c   1.000
_cell.angle_alpha   90.00
_cell.angle_beta   90.00
_cell.angle_gamma   90.00
#
_symmetry.space_group_name_H-M   'P 1'
#
loop_
_entity.id
_entity.type
_entity.pdbx_description
1 polymer ?
#
loop_
_entity_poly.entity_id
_entity_poly.type
_entity_poly.pdbx_seq_one_letter_code
_entity_poly.pdbx_strand_id
1 'polypeptide(L)'
;MLGDLPHDRKRAHVHQHHAPAVEALRAEVHADDQVRALYRGITRFLVEDTPDFPGTRSALQRACRQRAYGVLQRSRAWGTLIAAHHPAAVRLSIHPQPAGAEKFGIRLLDAPDAWTTPWHSAALHRADGTWTLMPRTRAARLGRLVTVDGRASHFRQE
;
A
#
# COMPACT_ATOMS: atom_id res chain seq x y z
N MET A 1 0.30 1.78 24.27
CA MET A 1 -1.15 1.89 23.98
C MET A 1 -1.91 0.59 24.21
N LEU A 2 -1.40 -0.59 23.81
CA LEU A 2 -2.05 -1.88 24.09
C LEU A 2 -1.09 -2.91 24.75
N GLY A 3 -0.03 -2.40 25.40
CA GLY A 3 0.95 -3.19 26.15
C GLY A 3 1.50 -4.41 25.42
N ASP A 4 1.64 -5.51 26.15
CA ASP A 4 2.15 -6.80 25.67
C ASP A 4 1.06 -7.74 25.14
N LEU A 5 -0.14 -7.20 24.84
CA LEU A 5 -1.19 -8.01 24.24
C LEU A 5 -0.70 -8.70 22.95
N PRO A 6 -1.14 -9.94 22.68
CA PRO A 6 -0.85 -10.61 21.42
C PRO A 6 -1.27 -9.77 20.21
N HIS A 7 -0.53 -9.87 19.10
CA HIS A 7 -0.78 -9.06 17.91
C HIS A 7 -2.22 -9.18 17.38
N ASP A 8 -2.83 -10.36 17.43
CA ASP A 8 -4.22 -10.55 17.03
C ASP A 8 -5.21 -9.80 17.93
N ARG A 9 -4.97 -9.79 19.25
CA ARG A 9 -5.78 -9.03 20.19
C ARG A 9 -5.64 -7.54 19.98
N LYS A 10 -4.42 -7.06 19.70
CA LYS A 10 -4.17 -5.65 19.34
C LYS A 10 -4.93 -5.26 18.06
N ARG A 11 -4.84 -6.08 17.01
CA ARG A 11 -5.56 -5.86 15.75
C ARG A 11 -7.08 -5.84 15.95
N ALA A 12 -7.61 -6.81 16.69
CA ALA A 12 -9.04 -6.89 16.98
C ALA A 12 -9.52 -5.67 17.77
N HIS A 13 -8.75 -5.23 18.77
CA HIS A 13 -9.09 -4.05 19.56
C HIS A 13 -9.17 -2.78 18.70
N VAL A 14 -8.15 -2.51 17.87
CA VAL A 14 -8.15 -1.35 16.97
C VAL A 14 -9.30 -1.43 15.96
N HIS A 15 -9.57 -2.61 15.42
CA HIS A 15 -10.66 -2.81 14.48
C HIS A 15 -12.02 -2.54 15.12
N GLN A 16 -12.27 -3.08 16.32
CA GLN A 16 -13.53 -2.91 17.04
C GLN A 16 -13.84 -1.44 17.35
N HIS A 17 -12.84 -0.65 17.73
CA HIS A 17 -13.05 0.73 18.20
C HIS A 17 -12.97 1.78 17.09
N HIS A 18 -12.33 1.47 15.96
CA HIS A 18 -12.02 2.48 14.93
C HIS A 18 -12.38 2.08 13.51
N ALA A 19 -12.66 0.81 13.22
CA ALA A 19 -12.99 0.41 11.85
C ALA A 19 -14.43 0.77 11.49
N PRO A 20 -14.67 1.40 10.33
CA PRO A 20 -16.02 1.57 9.83
C PRO A 20 -16.63 0.21 9.44
N ALA A 21 -17.97 0.12 9.45
CA ALA A 21 -18.68 -1.03 8.91
C ALA A 21 -18.33 -1.25 7.42
N VAL A 22 -18.30 -2.51 7.00
CA VAL A 22 -17.86 -2.83 5.62
C VAL A 22 -18.88 -2.36 4.59
N GLU A 23 -20.15 -2.35 4.96
CA GLU A 23 -21.28 -1.85 4.15
C GLU A 23 -21.16 -0.34 3.91
N ALA A 24 -20.77 0.41 4.95
CA ALA A 24 -20.52 1.85 4.82
C ALA A 24 -19.36 2.12 3.85
N LEU A 25 -18.27 1.35 3.94
CA LEU A 25 -17.17 1.46 2.98
C LEU A 25 -17.57 1.07 1.56
N ARG A 26 -18.44 0.08 1.38
CA ARG A 26 -18.97 -0.27 0.05
C ARG A 26 -19.73 0.90 -0.54
N ALA A 27 -20.64 1.50 0.24
CA ALA A 27 -21.38 2.68 -0.19
C ALA A 27 -20.43 3.84 -0.55
N GLU A 28 -19.40 4.10 0.27
CA GLU A 28 -18.39 5.12 0.03
C GLU A 28 -17.57 4.84 -1.25
N VAL A 29 -17.10 3.61 -1.48
CA VAL A 29 -16.41 3.20 -2.71
C VAL A 29 -17.30 3.40 -3.95
N HIS A 30 -18.62 3.24 -3.81
CA HIS A 30 -19.57 3.49 -4.88
C HIS A 30 -19.84 4.98 -5.10
N ALA A 31 -19.77 5.83 -4.06
CA ALA A 31 -20.09 7.25 -4.15
C ALA A 31 -18.87 8.14 -4.46
N ASP A 32 -17.68 7.76 -4.00
CA ASP A 32 -16.47 8.58 -4.04
C ASP A 32 -15.39 7.96 -4.94
N ASP A 33 -15.00 8.68 -5.99
CA ASP A 33 -14.02 8.20 -6.98
C ASP A 33 -12.61 8.01 -6.41
N GLN A 34 -12.24 8.75 -5.36
CA GLN A 34 -10.92 8.62 -4.73
C GLN A 34 -10.85 7.40 -3.84
N VAL A 35 -11.90 7.17 -3.05
CA VAL A 35 -12.03 5.96 -2.24
C VAL A 35 -12.10 4.74 -3.14
N ARG A 36 -12.77 4.87 -4.30
CA ARG A 36 -12.76 3.86 -5.35
C ARG A 36 -11.38 3.63 -5.95
N ALA A 37 -10.61 4.68 -6.20
CA ALA A 37 -9.24 4.57 -6.70
C ALA A 37 -8.33 3.84 -5.69
N LEU A 38 -8.45 4.17 -4.39
CA LEU A 38 -7.75 3.48 -3.30
C LEU A 38 -8.13 2.01 -3.22
N TYR A 39 -9.41 1.69 -3.24
CA TYR A 39 -9.90 0.30 -3.27
C TYR A 39 -9.35 -0.49 -4.47
N ARG A 40 -9.32 0.13 -5.67
CA ARG A 40 -8.73 -0.48 -6.87
C ARG A 40 -7.22 -0.69 -6.73
N GLY A 41 -6.49 0.28 -6.20
CA GLY A 41 -5.05 0.18 -5.93
C GLY A 41 -4.73 -0.97 -4.97
N ILE A 42 -5.43 -1.05 -3.84
CA ILE A 42 -5.32 -2.14 -2.87
C ILE A 42 -5.63 -3.50 -3.53
N THR A 43 -6.71 -3.57 -4.32
CA THR A 43 -7.08 -4.81 -5.02
C THR A 43 -5.97 -5.27 -5.96
N ARG A 44 -5.36 -4.35 -6.72
CA ARG A 44 -4.23 -4.65 -7.61
C ARG A 44 -3.04 -5.21 -6.83
N PHE A 45 -2.64 -4.57 -5.72
CA PHE A 45 -1.53 -5.07 -4.90
C PHE A 45 -1.81 -6.47 -4.34
N LEU A 46 -3.02 -6.72 -3.83
CA LEU A 46 -3.38 -8.05 -3.33
C LEU A 46 -3.32 -9.14 -4.41
N VAL A 47 -3.59 -8.80 -5.67
CA VAL A 47 -3.46 -9.73 -6.80
C VAL A 47 -1.99 -9.98 -7.12
N GLU A 48 -1.18 -8.92 -7.19
CA GLU A 48 0.27 -9.01 -7.46
C GLU A 48 1.03 -9.76 -6.36
N ASP A 49 0.60 -9.61 -5.10
CA ASP A 49 1.17 -10.29 -3.92
C ASP A 49 0.75 -11.77 -3.80
N THR A 50 -0.14 -12.27 -4.67
CA THR A 50 -0.59 -13.67 -4.65
C THR A 50 -0.23 -14.39 -5.97
N PRO A 51 1.06 -14.50 -6.34
CA PRO A 51 1.46 -15.11 -7.61
C PRO A 51 1.10 -16.60 -7.70
N ASP A 52 1.14 -17.31 -6.58
CA ASP A 52 0.95 -18.78 -6.51
C ASP A 52 -0.51 -19.19 -6.23
N PHE A 53 -1.49 -18.37 -6.64
CA PHE A 53 -2.91 -18.70 -6.43
C PHE A 53 -3.30 -19.92 -7.27
N PRO A 54 -3.86 -21.00 -6.67
CA PRO A 54 -4.09 -22.27 -7.38
C PRO A 54 -5.29 -22.25 -8.34
N GLY A 55 -6.11 -21.19 -8.34
CA GLY A 55 -7.31 -21.07 -9.17
C GLY A 55 -7.16 -20.11 -10.34
N THR A 56 -8.27 -19.82 -11.02
CA THR A 56 -8.26 -18.89 -12.16
C THR A 56 -7.97 -17.45 -11.73
N ARG A 57 -7.43 -16.66 -12.65
CA ARG A 57 -7.22 -15.22 -12.45
C ARG A 57 -8.49 -14.47 -12.05
N SER A 58 -9.66 -14.89 -12.56
CA SER A 58 -10.94 -14.27 -12.20
C SER A 58 -11.37 -14.61 -10.77
N ALA A 59 -11.09 -15.83 -10.30
CA ALA A 59 -11.31 -16.22 -8.91
C ALA A 59 -10.38 -15.46 -7.96
N LEU A 60 -9.10 -15.31 -8.30
CA LEU A 60 -8.15 -14.48 -7.55
C LEU A 60 -8.65 -13.04 -7.44
N GLN A 61 -9.04 -12.44 -8.57
CA GLN A 61 -9.58 -11.08 -8.60
C GLN A 61 -10.82 -10.91 -7.72
N ARG A 62 -11.76 -11.86 -7.73
CA ARG A 62 -12.94 -11.83 -6.83
C ARG A 62 -12.53 -11.90 -5.36
N ALA A 63 -11.61 -12.79 -5.01
CA ALA A 63 -11.12 -12.93 -3.63
C ALA A 63 -10.36 -11.67 -3.16
N CYS A 64 -9.50 -11.10 -4.01
CA CYS A 64 -8.79 -9.86 -3.70
C CYS A 64 -9.72 -8.67 -3.52
N ARG A 65 -10.77 -8.55 -4.34
CA ARG A 65 -11.81 -7.52 -4.17
C ARG A 65 -12.50 -7.61 -2.80
N GLN A 66 -12.82 -8.83 -2.35
CA GLN A 66 -13.39 -9.02 -1.02
C GLN A 66 -12.39 -8.64 0.09
N ARG A 67 -11.14 -9.11 -0.01
CA ARG A 67 -10.08 -8.80 0.97
C ARG A 67 -9.71 -7.31 1.01
N ALA A 68 -9.81 -6.61 -0.12
CA ALA A 68 -9.47 -5.19 -0.22
C ALA A 68 -10.30 -4.30 0.71
N TYR A 69 -11.58 -4.65 0.94
CA TYR A 69 -12.40 -3.96 1.93
C TYR A 69 -11.83 -4.11 3.35
N GLY A 70 -11.36 -5.30 3.73
CA GLY A 70 -10.74 -5.52 5.03
C GLY A 70 -9.42 -4.74 5.20
N VAL A 71 -8.64 -4.60 4.13
CA VAL A 71 -7.44 -3.74 4.14
C VAL A 71 -7.85 -2.27 4.30
N LEU A 72 -8.88 -1.82 3.57
CA LEU A 72 -9.39 -0.45 3.67
C LEU A 72 -9.94 -0.15 5.08
N GLN A 73 -10.72 -1.06 5.67
CA GLN A 73 -11.20 -0.93 7.06
C GLN A 73 -10.05 -0.75 8.04
N ARG A 74 -9.02 -1.59 7.96
CA ARG A 74 -7.85 -1.50 8.84
C ARG A 74 -7.07 -0.21 8.60
N SER A 75 -6.96 0.24 7.36
CA SER A 75 -6.31 1.52 7.01
C SER A 75 -7.07 2.71 7.60
N ARG A 76 -8.41 2.71 7.53
CA ARG A 76 -9.26 3.74 8.17
C ARG A 76 -9.14 3.68 9.69
N ALA A 77 -9.24 2.50 10.30
CA ALA A 77 -9.10 2.31 11.74
C ALA A 77 -7.75 2.82 12.27
N TRP A 78 -6.66 2.47 11.57
CA TRP A 78 -5.33 2.98 11.89
C TRP A 78 -5.23 4.49 11.70
N GLY A 79 -5.87 5.03 10.66
CA GLY A 79 -6.03 6.46 10.42
C GLY A 79 -6.62 7.18 11.63
N THR A 80 -7.82 6.76 12.05
CA THR A 80 -8.54 7.32 13.19
C THR A 80 -7.74 7.23 14.48
N LEU A 81 -7.11 6.09 14.74
CA LEU A 81 -6.28 5.91 15.92
C LEU A 81 -5.12 6.90 15.96
N ILE A 82 -4.40 7.05 14.84
CA ILE A 82 -3.29 7.99 14.77
C ILE A 82 -3.76 9.44 14.95
N ALA A 83 -4.90 9.82 14.36
CA ALA A 83 -5.46 11.17 14.53
C ALA A 83 -5.78 11.47 16.00
N ALA A 84 -6.32 10.49 16.75
CA ALA A 84 -6.59 10.65 18.18
C ALA A 84 -5.32 10.85 19.01
N HIS A 85 -4.23 10.16 18.66
CA HIS A 85 -2.97 10.23 19.41
C HIS A 85 -2.04 11.36 18.99
N HIS A 86 -2.18 11.85 17.76
CA HIS A 86 -1.33 12.87 17.17
C HIS A 86 -2.17 13.95 16.47
N PRO A 87 -3.06 14.65 17.21
CA PRO A 87 -4.04 15.56 16.61
C PRO A 87 -3.44 16.77 15.90
N ALA A 88 -2.21 17.16 16.25
CA ALA A 88 -1.51 18.30 15.65
C ALA A 88 -0.47 17.89 14.59
N ALA A 89 -0.33 16.60 14.27
CA ALA A 89 0.67 16.13 13.33
C ALA A 89 0.23 16.31 11.88
N VAL A 90 1.17 16.68 11.00
CA VAL A 90 0.94 16.64 9.55
C VAL A 90 0.74 15.18 9.11
N ARG A 91 -0.43 14.89 8.52
CA ARG A 91 -0.79 13.53 8.15
C ARG A 91 -0.29 13.15 6.76
N LEU A 92 0.95 12.68 6.67
CA LEU A 92 1.51 12.21 5.40
C LEU A 92 0.84 10.90 4.93
N SER A 93 0.74 10.74 3.61
CA SER A 93 0.18 9.59 2.91
C SER A 93 1.08 9.21 1.74
N ILE A 94 1.33 7.92 1.56
CA ILE A 94 2.01 7.35 0.39
C ILE A 94 1.09 7.11 -0.81
N HIS A 95 -0.20 7.40 -0.66
CA HIS A 95 -1.19 7.38 -1.74
C HIS A 95 -1.58 8.80 -2.15
N PRO A 96 -1.97 9.02 -3.42
CA PRO A 96 -2.52 10.29 -3.86
C PRO A 96 -3.67 10.76 -2.97
N GLN A 97 -3.72 12.07 -2.70
CA GLN A 97 -4.76 12.74 -1.93
C GLN A 97 -5.19 14.01 -2.67
N PRO A 98 -6.47 14.41 -2.64
CA PRO A 98 -6.88 15.69 -3.22
C PRO A 98 -6.32 16.88 -2.45
N ALA A 99 -6.32 18.03 -3.13
CA ALA A 99 -6.20 19.31 -2.46
C ALA A 99 -7.30 19.45 -1.39
N GLY A 100 -6.91 19.88 -0.19
CA GLY A 100 -7.83 20.04 0.95
C GLY A 100 -8.13 18.77 1.75
N ALA A 101 -7.60 17.60 1.36
CA ALA A 101 -7.66 16.43 2.23
C ALA A 101 -6.85 16.67 3.52
N GLU A 102 -7.30 16.05 4.61
CA GLU A 102 -6.54 15.96 5.86
C GLU A 102 -5.16 15.31 5.64
N LYS A 103 -5.08 14.39 4.68
CA LYS A 103 -3.85 13.66 4.34
C LYS A 103 -3.10 14.35 3.22
N PHE A 104 -1.80 14.50 3.38
CA PHE A 104 -0.89 15.04 2.38
C PHE A 104 -0.13 13.92 1.65
N GLY A 105 -0.39 13.76 0.35
CA GLY A 105 0.27 12.76 -0.49
C GLY A 105 1.75 13.08 -0.73
N ILE A 106 2.66 12.16 -0.42
CA ILE A 106 4.11 12.28 -0.67
C ILE A 106 4.61 11.15 -1.56
N ARG A 107 5.67 11.43 -2.32
CA ARG A 107 6.48 10.41 -3.01
C ARG A 107 7.75 10.16 -2.19
N LEU A 108 8.11 8.91 -2.01
CA LEU A 108 9.33 8.53 -1.28
C LEU A 108 10.55 8.47 -2.21
N LEU A 109 10.34 8.02 -3.45
CA LEU A 109 11.30 8.03 -4.55
C LEU A 109 10.53 8.25 -5.86
N ASP A 110 11.25 8.57 -6.92
CA ASP A 110 10.66 8.65 -8.25
C ASP A 110 10.08 7.30 -8.68
N ALA A 111 8.86 7.36 -9.20
CA ALA A 111 8.14 6.21 -9.72
C ALA A 111 7.17 6.69 -10.84
N PRO A 112 7.05 5.94 -11.95
CA PRO A 112 6.10 6.26 -12.99
C PRO A 112 4.64 6.19 -12.52
N ASP A 113 4.32 5.20 -11.67
CA ASP A 113 3.01 5.06 -11.04
C ASP A 113 3.06 5.67 -9.63
N ALA A 114 2.20 6.67 -9.39
CA ALA A 114 2.05 7.36 -8.11
C ALA A 114 1.58 6.47 -6.94
N TRP A 115 1.14 5.25 -7.24
CA TRP A 115 0.80 4.23 -6.23
C TRP A 115 1.98 3.36 -5.82
N THR A 116 3.10 3.43 -6.54
CA THR A 116 4.28 2.59 -6.27
C THR A 116 4.90 2.96 -4.92
N THR A 117 5.19 1.95 -4.12
CA THR A 117 5.85 2.10 -2.82
C THR A 117 7.09 1.20 -2.78
N PRO A 118 8.11 1.55 -1.97
CA PRO A 118 9.36 0.77 -1.92
C PRO A 118 9.15 -0.72 -1.59
N TRP A 119 8.17 -1.06 -0.76
CA TRP A 119 7.92 -2.43 -0.33
C TRP A 119 7.14 -3.29 -1.36
N HIS A 120 6.60 -2.71 -2.42
CA HIS A 120 6.02 -3.43 -3.57
C HIS A 120 6.86 -3.25 -4.86
N SER A 121 8.12 -2.83 -4.75
CA SER A 121 8.96 -2.53 -5.90
C SER A 121 10.44 -2.82 -5.62
N ALA A 122 11.28 -2.59 -6.63
CA ALA A 122 12.73 -2.58 -6.50
C ALA A 122 13.26 -1.23 -6.99
N ALA A 123 14.34 -0.77 -6.36
CA ALA A 123 15.07 0.40 -6.79
C ALA A 123 15.97 0.07 -7.99
N LEU A 124 15.92 0.89 -9.04
CA LEU A 124 16.86 0.92 -10.15
C LEU A 124 17.68 2.21 -10.07
N HIS A 125 19.00 2.06 -9.94
CA HIS A 125 19.96 3.13 -10.17
C HIS A 125 20.22 3.24 -11.67
N ARG A 126 19.83 4.36 -12.28
CA ARG A 126 19.92 4.59 -13.72
C ARG A 126 21.30 5.07 -14.14
N ALA A 127 21.58 4.96 -15.43
CA ALA A 127 22.84 5.42 -16.03
C ALA A 127 23.05 6.94 -15.89
N ASP A 128 21.96 7.71 -15.79
CA ASP A 128 21.98 9.17 -15.55
C ASP A 128 22.17 9.54 -14.06
N GLY A 129 22.37 8.56 -13.18
CA GLY A 129 22.55 8.74 -11.73
C GLY A 129 21.25 8.89 -10.95
N THR A 130 20.08 8.89 -11.60
CA THR A 130 18.78 8.97 -10.91
C THR A 130 18.35 7.62 -10.36
N TRP A 131 17.46 7.65 -9.36
CA TRP A 131 16.84 6.45 -8.79
C TRP A 131 15.39 6.35 -9.22
N THR A 132 14.91 5.15 -9.50
CA THR A 132 13.48 4.92 -9.74
C THR A 132 13.00 3.61 -9.18
N LEU A 133 11.80 3.63 -8.58
CA LEU A 133 11.08 2.44 -8.17
C LEU A 133 10.29 1.85 -9.34
N MET A 134 10.41 0.54 -9.52
CA MET A 134 9.63 -0.21 -10.50
C MET A 134 9.49 -1.68 -10.11
N PRO A 135 8.60 -2.46 -10.75
CA PRO A 135 8.50 -3.89 -10.49
C PRO A 135 9.85 -4.59 -10.65
N ARG A 136 10.17 -5.49 -9.71
CA ARG A 136 11.45 -6.21 -9.68
C ARG A 136 11.78 -6.91 -11.02
N THR A 137 10.79 -7.51 -11.66
CA THR A 137 10.93 -8.18 -12.96
C THR A 137 11.36 -7.22 -14.06
N ARG A 138 10.88 -5.97 -14.02
CA ARG A 138 11.30 -4.91 -14.95
C ARG A 138 12.70 -4.41 -14.63
N ALA A 139 13.01 -4.17 -13.35
CA ALA A 139 14.34 -3.74 -12.93
C ALA A 139 15.43 -4.75 -13.35
N ALA A 140 15.16 -6.05 -13.19
CA ALA A 140 16.07 -7.13 -13.59
C ALA A 140 16.30 -7.25 -15.10
N ARG A 141 15.37 -6.74 -15.93
CA ARG A 141 15.54 -6.67 -17.40
C ARG A 141 16.35 -5.45 -17.84
N LEU A 142 16.43 -4.42 -17.00
CA LEU A 142 17.04 -3.14 -17.33
C LEU A 142 18.42 -2.94 -16.67
N GLY A 143 18.82 -3.83 -15.77
CA GLY A 143 20.08 -3.71 -15.06
C GLY A 143 20.46 -4.97 -14.30
N ARG A 144 21.66 -4.96 -13.73
CA ARG A 144 22.19 -6.06 -12.91
C ARG A 144 21.82 -5.90 -11.45
N LEU A 145 21.62 -7.01 -10.75
CA LEU A 145 21.43 -7.01 -9.30
C LEU A 145 22.74 -6.63 -8.61
N VAL A 146 22.69 -5.63 -7.73
CA VAL A 146 23.78 -5.22 -6.86
C VAL A 146 23.59 -5.86 -5.49
N THR A 147 24.68 -6.44 -4.97
CA THR A 147 24.76 -7.04 -3.65
C THR A 147 25.59 -6.15 -2.74
N VAL A 148 25.09 -5.86 -1.54
CA VAL A 148 25.79 -5.11 -0.48
C VAL A 148 25.80 -5.99 0.76
N ASP A 149 26.98 -6.21 1.34
CA ASP A 149 27.17 -7.09 2.51
C ASP A 149 26.54 -8.49 2.36
N GLY A 150 26.69 -9.07 1.15
CA GLY A 150 26.15 -10.38 0.82
C GLY A 150 24.62 -10.42 0.62
N ARG A 151 23.92 -9.29 0.67
CA ARG A 151 22.46 -9.21 0.48
C ARG A 151 22.08 -8.45 -0.79
N ALA A 152 21.04 -8.92 -1.46
CA ALA A 152 20.43 -8.22 -2.59
C ALA A 152 19.97 -6.81 -2.16
N SER A 153 20.46 -5.77 -2.84
CA SER A 153 20.20 -4.37 -2.47
C SER A 153 19.30 -3.66 -3.49
N HIS A 154 19.74 -3.53 -4.74
CA HIS A 154 19.04 -2.79 -5.80
C HIS A 154 19.50 -3.27 -7.18
N PHE A 155 18.90 -2.75 -8.25
CA PHE A 155 19.37 -2.95 -9.63
C PHE A 155 20.17 -1.74 -10.09
N ARG A 156 21.22 -1.96 -10.88
CA ARG A 156 21.97 -0.89 -11.56
C ARG A 156 21.90 -1.08 -13.06
N GLN A 157 21.40 -0.06 -13.74
CA GLN A 157 21.45 0.02 -15.19
C GLN A 157 22.90 0.19 -15.65
N GLU A 158 23.25 -0.47 -16.75
CA GLU A 158 24.55 -0.34 -17.41
C GLU A 158 24.52 0.75 -18.47
#